data_AF-A0A5K1E261-F1
#
_entry.id   AF-A0A5K1E261-F1
#
_cell.length_a   1.000
_cell.length_b   1.000
_cell.length_c   1.000
_cell.angle_alpha   90.00
_cell.angle_beta   90.00
_cell.angle_gamma   90.00
#
_symmetry.space_group_name_H-M   'P 1'
#
loop_
_entity.id
_entity.type
_entity.pdbx_description
1 polymer ?
#
loop_
_entity_poly.entity_id
_entity_poly.type
_entity_poly.pdbx_seq_one_letter_code
_entity_poly.pdbx_strand_id
1 'polypeptide(L)'
;MASSTYLTNQFLLSSVQRFQREGMAAMALLQASFFLLLALMAHTNSEQGYTSKETLATLRQINARGPFIGIVVSNAFEMNPPLNSSSFKANTLQYLDIS
;
A
#
# COMPACT_ATOMS: atom_id res chain seq x y z
N MET A 1 9.91 5.53 66.62
CA MET A 1 9.86 4.35 65.72
C MET A 1 8.97 4.54 64.49
N ALA A 2 7.91 5.38 64.49
CA ALA A 2 7.00 5.55 63.35
C ALA A 2 7.60 6.15 62.05
N SER A 3 8.69 6.93 62.15
CA SER A 3 9.29 7.64 61.00
C SER A 3 9.95 6.71 59.98
N SER A 4 10.59 5.62 60.43
CA SER A 4 11.24 4.66 59.54
C SER A 4 10.21 3.89 58.69
N THR A 5 9.12 3.45 59.31
CA THR A 5 8.03 2.74 58.62
C THR A 5 7.36 3.63 57.55
N TYR A 6 7.18 4.92 57.83
CA TYR A 6 6.62 5.86 56.86
C TYR A 6 7.51 6.05 55.64
N LEU A 7 8.83 6.20 55.84
CA LEU A 7 9.79 6.32 54.74
C LEU A 7 9.85 5.05 53.89
N THR A 8 9.79 3.88 54.52
CA THR A 8 9.72 2.59 53.81
C THR A 8 8.46 2.50 52.95
N ASN A 9 7.30 2.86 53.50
CA ASN A 9 6.04 2.84 52.75
C ASN A 9 6.08 3.81 51.56
N GLN A 10 6.62 5.01 51.74
CA GLN A 10 6.76 5.99 50.66
C GLN A 10 7.72 5.52 49.56
N PHE A 11 8.83 4.88 49.94
CA PHE A 11 9.75 4.29 48.98
C PHE A 11 9.08 3.17 48.15
N LEU A 12 8.34 2.28 48.82
CA LEU A 12 7.61 1.19 48.14
C LEU A 12 6.54 1.74 47.19
N LEU A 13 5.74 2.72 47.62
CA LEU A 13 4.75 3.39 46.78
C LEU A 13 5.39 4.02 45.53
N SER A 14 6.50 4.75 45.70
CA SER A 14 7.21 5.36 44.58
C SER A 14 7.80 4.33 43.61
N SER A 15 8.18 3.16 44.11
CA SER A 15 8.76 2.07 43.31
C SER A 15 7.68 1.35 42.51
N VAL A 16 6.52 1.09 43.11
CA VAL A 16 5.34 0.54 42.42
C VAL A 16 4.85 1.49 41.33
N GLN A 17 4.76 2.80 41.63
CA GLN A 17 4.36 3.81 40.64
C GLN A 17 5.37 3.96 39.49
N ARG A 18 6.67 3.81 39.77
CA ARG A 18 7.70 3.80 38.71
C ARG A 18 7.57 2.57 37.82
N PHE A 19 7.44 1.38 38.41
CA PHE A 19 7.22 0.13 37.68
C PHE A 19 5.97 0.19 36.78
N GLN A 20 4.86 0.72 37.31
CA GLN A 20 3.64 0.91 36.52
C GLN A 20 3.82 1.92 35.37
N ARG A 21 4.51 3.04 35.61
CA ARG A 21 4.78 4.04 34.56
C ARG A 21 5.70 3.51 33.46
N GLU A 22 6.74 2.77 33.82
CA GLU A 22 7.63 2.13 32.85
C GLU A 22 6.89 1.08 32.01
N GLY A 23 6.00 0.29 32.63
CA GLY A 23 5.12 -0.62 31.91
C GLY A 23 4.18 0.08 30.93
N MET A 24 3.54 1.18 31.35
CA MET A 24 2.67 1.98 30.47
C MET A 24 3.46 2.63 29.32
N ALA A 25 4.67 3.13 29.59
CA ALA A 25 5.53 3.72 28.56
C ALA A 25 5.97 2.67 27.54
N ALA A 26 6.34 1.46 27.97
CA ALA A 26 6.71 0.36 27.09
C ALA A 26 5.54 -0.06 26.17
N MET A 27 4.32 -0.14 26.72
CA MET A 27 3.11 -0.44 25.92
C MET A 27 2.79 0.68 24.93
N ALA A 28 2.93 1.95 25.34
CA ALA A 28 2.72 3.09 24.45
C ALA A 28 3.74 3.13 23.29
N LEU A 29 5.01 2.82 23.57
CA LEU A 29 6.06 2.72 22.55
C LEU A 29 5.80 1.56 21.58
N LEU A 30 5.35 0.40 22.10
CA LEU A 30 4.97 -0.74 21.27
C LEU A 30 3.76 -0.41 20.37
N GLN A 31 2.77 0.29 20.92
CA GLN A 31 1.60 0.71 20.16
C GLN A 31 1.98 1.74 19.08
N ALA A 32 2.85 2.71 19.41
CA ALA A 32 3.33 3.70 18.46
C ALA A 32 4.14 3.06 17.32
N SER A 33 5.02 2.09 17.63
CA SER A 33 5.80 1.38 16.61
C SER A 33 4.91 0.50 15.72
N PHE A 34 3.87 -0.13 16.26
CA PHE A 34 2.88 -0.87 15.48
C PHE A 34 2.14 0.03 14.48
N PHE A 35 1.64 1.20 14.92
CA PHE A 35 0.98 2.14 14.02
C PHE A 35 1.94 2.73 12.97
N LEU A 36 3.20 2.98 13.34
CA LEU A 36 4.23 3.41 12.39
C LEU A 36 4.49 2.36 11.31
N LEU A 37 4.61 1.08 11.68
CA LEU A 37 4.76 -0.03 10.73
C LEU A 37 3.55 -0.16 9.80
N LEU A 38 2.32 -0.03 10.33
CA LEU A 38 1.10 -0.03 9.52
C LEU A 38 1.09 1.14 8.52
N ALA A 39 1.48 2.34 8.94
CA ALA A 39 1.54 3.51 8.06
C ALA A 39 2.60 3.34 6.94
N LEU A 40 3.75 2.75 7.26
CA LEU A 40 4.79 2.42 6.27
C LEU A 40 4.31 1.37 5.26
N MET A 41 3.60 0.34 5.72
CA MET A 41 3.03 -0.72 4.86
C MET A 41 1.86 -0.22 4.02
N ALA A 42 1.10 0.77 4.49
CA ALA A 42 0.02 1.40 3.70
C ALA A 42 0.55 2.22 2.51
N HIS A 43 1.84 2.56 2.49
CA HIS A 43 2.46 3.38 1.44
C HIS A 43 2.87 2.60 0.18
N THR A 44 2.70 1.27 0.14
CA THR A 44 3.26 0.42 -0.93
C THR A 44 2.26 -0.04 -1.99
N ASN A 45 1.02 0.46 -2.02
CA ASN A 45 0.02 0.01 -2.98
C ASN A 45 -0.45 1.11 -3.93
N SER A 46 0.44 1.60 -4.79
CA SER A 46 0.05 2.51 -5.87
C SER A 46 0.49 2.04 -7.25
N GLU A 47 0.47 0.74 -7.56
CA GLU A 47 0.50 0.30 -8.97
C GLU A 47 -0.46 -0.87 -9.22
N GLN A 48 -1.75 -0.57 -9.16
CA GLN A 48 -2.77 -1.38 -9.83
C GLN A 48 -2.89 -0.84 -11.26
N GLY A 49 -2.16 -1.45 -12.20
CA GLY A 49 -2.39 -1.31 -13.65
C GLY A 49 -2.30 0.11 -14.22
N TYR A 50 -1.29 0.89 -13.85
CA TYR A 50 -1.12 2.22 -14.44
C TYR A 50 -0.60 2.13 -15.87
N THR A 51 -1.54 2.20 -16.81
CA THR A 51 -1.26 2.65 -18.17
C THR A 51 -0.54 4.00 -18.09
N SER A 52 0.58 4.16 -18.79
CA SER A 52 1.39 5.38 -18.71
C SER A 52 0.57 6.63 -19.04
N LYS A 53 0.96 7.80 -18.50
CA LYS A 53 0.29 9.08 -18.80
C LYS A 53 0.23 9.35 -20.31
N GLU A 54 1.26 8.95 -21.04
CA GLU A 54 1.37 9.07 -22.49
C GLU A 54 0.36 8.18 -23.21
N THR A 55 0.20 6.93 -22.76
CA THR A 55 -0.79 6.01 -23.32
C THR A 55 -2.21 6.50 -23.03
N LEU A 56 -2.50 6.99 -21.82
CA LEU A 56 -3.80 7.59 -21.49
C LEU A 56 -4.09 8.85 -22.33
N ALA A 57 -3.10 9.69 -22.57
CA ALA A 57 -3.25 10.87 -23.43
C ALA A 57 -3.56 10.46 -24.88
N THR A 58 -2.87 9.44 -25.39
CA THR A 58 -3.11 8.87 -26.72
C THR A 58 -4.52 8.31 -26.82
N LEU A 59 -4.99 7.54 -25.83
CA LEU A 59 -6.35 7.00 -25.80
C LEU A 59 -7.42 8.08 -25.77
N ARG A 60 -7.20 9.17 -25.01
CA ARG A 60 -8.11 10.32 -24.98
C ARG A 60 -8.19 11.01 -26.34
N GLN A 61 -7.05 11.17 -27.03
CA GLN A 61 -7.02 11.77 -28.35
C GLN A 61 -7.76 10.92 -29.38
N ILE A 62 -7.63 9.59 -29.31
CA ILE A 62 -8.34 8.68 -30.21
C ILE A 62 -9.84 8.68 -29.89
N ASN A 63 -10.23 8.56 -28.62
CA ASN A 63 -11.63 8.59 -28.19
C ASN A 63 -12.34 9.92 -28.51
N ALA A 64 -11.61 11.04 -28.52
CA ALA A 64 -12.17 12.34 -28.90
C ALA A 64 -12.56 12.44 -30.39
N ARG A 65 -12.05 11.54 -31.24
CA ARG A 65 -12.37 11.46 -32.69
C ARG A 65 -13.47 10.44 -33.00
N GLY A 66 -13.98 9.74 -31.98
CA GLY A 66 -15.00 8.67 -32.07
C GLY A 66 -14.48 7.38 -32.72
N PRO A 67 -15.30 6.31 -32.78
CA PRO A 67 -16.10 5.79 -31.66
C PRO A 67 -15.19 5.37 -30.49
N PHE A 68 -15.74 5.32 -29.27
CA PHE A 68 -14.98 5.01 -28.06
C PHE A 68 -14.36 3.61 -28.14
N ILE A 69 -13.07 3.53 -27.86
CA ILE A 69 -12.34 2.28 -27.76
C ILE A 69 -12.36 1.84 -26.30
N GLY A 70 -13.02 0.71 -26.05
CA GLY A 70 -12.79 -0.07 -24.85
C GLY A 70 -11.51 -0.90 -25.03
N ILE A 71 -10.54 -0.75 -24.14
CA ILE A 71 -9.43 -1.70 -24.07
C ILE A 71 -9.92 -2.92 -23.28
N VAL A 72 -10.11 -4.04 -23.97
CA VAL A 72 -10.26 -5.34 -23.33
C VAL A 72 -8.85 -5.88 -23.07
N VAL A 73 -8.45 -5.94 -21.80
CA VAL A 73 -7.19 -6.57 -21.42
C VAL A 73 -7.44 -8.08 -21.40
N SER A 74 -7.05 -8.77 -22.48
CA SER A 74 -7.01 -10.23 -22.50
C SER A 74 -6.10 -10.72 -21.37
N ASN A 75 -6.46 -11.82 -20.71
CA ASN A 75 -5.58 -12.39 -19.69
C ASN A 75 -4.29 -12.95 -20.35
N ALA A 76 -3.23 -13.14 -19.56
CA ALA A 76 -1.94 -13.62 -20.08
C ALA A 76 -2.02 -15.03 -20.73
N PHE A 77 -3.03 -15.84 -20.37
CA PHE A 77 -3.27 -17.16 -20.95
C PHE A 77 -3.83 -17.05 -22.38
N GLU A 78 -4.71 -16.09 -22.62
CA GLU A 78 -5.30 -15.77 -23.93
C GLU A 78 -4.32 -15.07 -24.88
N MET A 79 -3.28 -14.42 -24.35
CA MET A 79 -2.27 -13.74 -25.16
C MET A 79 -1.23 -14.68 -25.79
N ASN A 80 -1.09 -15.92 -25.30
CA ASN A 80 -0.01 -16.81 -25.74
C ASN A 80 -0.17 -17.31 -27.20
N PRO A 81 -1.36 -17.67 -27.71
CA PRO A 81 -1.52 -18.05 -29.11
C PRO A 81 -1.32 -16.87 -30.11
N PRO A 82 -1.90 -15.67 -29.89
CA PRO A 82 -1.73 -14.53 -30.81
C PRO A 82 -0.31 -13.96 -30.87
N LEU A 83 0.36 -13.82 -29.71
CA LEU A 83 1.71 -13.24 -29.64
C LEU A 83 2.79 -14.10 -30.32
N ASN A 84 2.58 -15.42 -30.37
CA ASN A 84 3.52 -16.35 -31.01
C ASN A 84 3.18 -16.62 -32.48
N SER A 85 2.16 -15.97 -33.04
CA SER A 85 1.81 -16.15 -34.45
C SER A 85 2.80 -15.42 -35.37
N SER A 86 3.11 -16.00 -36.53
CA SER A 86 3.96 -15.38 -37.55
C SER A 86 3.36 -14.11 -38.17
N SER A 87 2.06 -13.88 -37.93
CA SER A 87 1.33 -12.69 -38.38
C SER A 87 1.34 -11.57 -37.32
N PHE A 88 1.86 -11.83 -36.12
CA PHE A 88 1.98 -10.83 -35.07
C PHE A 88 2.97 -9.74 -35.50
N LYS A 89 2.49 -8.49 -35.48
CA LYS A 89 3.33 -7.30 -35.66
C LYS A 89 3.17 -6.45 -34.42
N ALA A 90 4.26 -6.25 -33.69
CA ALA A 90 4.28 -5.29 -32.60
C ALA A 90 4.09 -3.88 -33.19
N ASN A 91 2.87 -3.37 -33.10
CA ASN A 91 2.53 -2.01 -33.49
C ASN A 91 1.95 -1.30 -32.27
N THR A 92 2.25 -0.02 -32.11
CA THR A 92 1.96 0.77 -30.92
C THR A 92 0.46 0.86 -30.58
N LEU A 93 -0.44 0.45 -31.49
CA LEU A 93 -1.90 0.60 -31.35
C LEU A 93 -2.75 -0.57 -31.92
N GLN A 94 -2.22 -1.79 -32.08
CA GLN A 94 -2.94 -2.89 -32.78
C GLN A 94 -3.88 -3.77 -31.95
N TYR A 95 -4.24 -3.38 -30.72
CA TYR A 95 -5.22 -4.13 -29.90
C TYR A 95 -6.65 -3.56 -29.98
N LEU A 96 -6.93 -2.67 -30.93
CA LEU A 96 -8.28 -2.28 -31.30
C LEU A 96 -8.79 -3.22 -32.38
N ASP A 97 -9.66 -4.14 -32.01
CA ASP A 97 -10.65 -4.66 -32.95
C ASP A 97 -11.92 -3.83 -32.76
N ILE A 98 -12.25 -2.97 -33.73
CA ILE A 98 -13.55 -2.30 -33.79
C ILE A 98 -14.35 -3.05 -34.84
N SER A 99 -15.06 -4.10 -34.39
CA SER A 99 -16.13 -4.76 -35.16
C SER A 99 -17.40 -3.95 -35.15
#